data_AF-A0A9X0CZH4-F1
#
_entry.id   AF-A0A9X0CZH4-F1
#
_cell.length_a   1.000
_cell.length_b   1.000
_cell.length_c   1.000
_cell.angle_alpha   90.00
_cell.angle_beta   90.00
_cell.angle_gamma   90.00
#
_symmetry.space_group_name_H-M   'P 1'
#
loop_
_entity.id
_entity.type
_entity.pdbx_description
1 polymer ?
#
loop_
_entity_poly.entity_id
_entity_poly.type
_entity_poly.pdbx_seq_one_letter_code
_entity_poly.pdbx_strand_id
1 'polypeptide(L)'
;MLKARRPPSLAGSSQASQVLVFITEGAQSGVGADILSLEHAVHPLRRNGVRVIVVGVGRQVLYQELRIIAQDPKDIYLVSSLNDVDKVSRELIRIVCKF
;
A
#
# COMPACT_ATOMS: atom_id res chain seq x y z
N MET A 1 -14.69 1.25 -13.92
CA MET A 1 -14.52 1.61 -12.48
C MET A 1 -14.99 0.43 -11.62
N LEU A 2 -14.07 -0.35 -11.05
CA LEU A 2 -14.46 -1.40 -10.08
C LEU A 2 -14.70 -0.75 -8.71
N LYS A 3 -15.96 -0.65 -8.30
CA LYS A 3 -16.33 -0.35 -6.92
C LYS A 3 -16.34 -1.66 -6.15
N ALA A 4 -15.35 -1.89 -5.30
CA ALA A 4 -15.41 -2.96 -4.32
C ALA A 4 -16.60 -2.71 -3.39
N ARG A 5 -17.56 -3.64 -3.35
CA ARG A 5 -18.70 -3.57 -2.41
C ARG A 5 -18.22 -3.96 -1.01
N ARG A 6 -18.58 -3.17 -0.01
CA ARG A 6 -18.35 -3.47 1.40
C ARG A 6 -19.23 -4.68 1.77
N PRO A 7 -18.69 -5.78 2.31
CA PRO A 7 -19.51 -6.86 2.84
C PRO A 7 -20.34 -6.37 4.04
N PRO A 8 -21.55 -6.92 4.25
CA PRO A 8 -22.40 -6.54 5.37
C PRO A 8 -21.69 -6.85 6.69
N SER A 9 -21.65 -5.86 7.57
CA SER A 9 -21.10 -6.00 8.92
C SER A 9 -21.99 -6.91 9.74
N LEU A 10 -21.48 -8.10 10.09
CA LEU A 10 -22.04 -8.91 11.17
C LEU A 10 -21.91 -8.10 12.46
N ALA A 11 -23.05 -7.73 13.03
CA ALA A 11 -23.15 -6.98 14.27
C ALA A 11 -22.37 -7.70 15.37
N GLY A 12 -21.33 -7.04 15.90
CA GLY A 12 -20.52 -7.54 17.02
C GLY A 12 -18.99 -7.38 16.93
N SER A 13 -18.42 -6.77 15.88
CA SER A 13 -16.95 -6.69 15.72
C SER A 13 -16.41 -5.27 15.88
N SER A 14 -15.31 -5.13 16.61
CA SER A 14 -14.42 -3.95 16.53
C SER A 14 -14.25 -3.54 15.06
N GLN A 15 -14.40 -2.26 14.74
CA GLN A 15 -14.23 -1.72 13.39
C GLN A 15 -13.01 -2.37 12.70
N ALA A 16 -13.26 -3.23 11.70
CA ALA A 16 -12.19 -3.99 11.06
C ALA A 16 -11.14 -3.02 10.48
N SER A 17 -9.86 -3.24 10.80
CA SER A 17 -8.78 -2.41 10.29
C SER A 17 -8.73 -2.49 8.76
N GLN A 18 -8.76 -1.33 8.09
CA GLN A 18 -8.61 -1.26 6.64
C GLN A 18 -7.13 -1.14 6.29
N VAL A 19 -6.67 -1.98 5.36
CA VAL A 19 -5.28 -2.01 4.91
C VAL A 19 -5.24 -1.93 3.39
N LEU A 20 -4.40 -1.04 2.84
CA LEU A 20 -4.03 -1.01 1.42
C LEU A 20 -2.61 -1.54 1.28
N VAL A 21 -2.40 -2.53 0.41
CA VAL A 21 -1.07 -2.94 -0.04
C VAL A 21 -0.82 -2.32 -1.40
N PHE A 22 0.18 -1.45 -1.50
CA PHE A 22 0.59 -0.77 -2.73
C PHE A 22 1.90 -1.37 -3.23
N ILE A 23 1.90 -1.94 -4.43
CA ILE A 23 3.08 -2.61 -5.00
C ILE A 23 3.52 -1.82 -6.24
N THR A 24 4.81 -1.47 -6.32
CA THR A 24 5.38 -0.76 -7.47
C THR A 24 6.80 -1.23 -7.78
N GLU A 25 7.18 -1.19 -9.06
CA GLU A 25 8.53 -1.48 -9.54
C GLU A 25 9.36 -0.22 -9.82
N GLY A 26 8.75 0.97 -9.74
CA GLY A 26 9.41 2.21 -10.10
C GLY A 26 8.79 3.47 -9.51
N ALA A 27 9.37 4.60 -9.91
CA ALA A 27 8.86 5.92 -9.59
C ALA A 27 7.52 6.23 -10.28
N GLN A 28 6.76 7.17 -9.74
CA GLN A 28 5.60 7.72 -10.42
C GLN A 28 6.03 8.28 -11.78
N SER A 29 5.49 7.71 -12.85
CA SER A 29 5.79 8.14 -14.21
C SER A 29 4.84 9.26 -14.65
N GLY A 30 5.41 10.34 -15.16
CA GLY A 30 4.68 11.41 -15.85
C GLY A 30 5.03 12.82 -15.35
N VAL A 31 4.96 13.79 -16.27
CA VAL A 31 5.03 15.22 -15.98
C VAL A 31 3.85 15.86 -16.74
N GLY A 32 2.90 16.46 -16.03
CA GLY A 32 1.70 17.04 -16.64
C GLY A 32 0.76 17.65 -15.61
N ALA A 33 -0.08 18.60 -16.06
CA ALA A 33 -1.00 19.34 -15.18
C ALA A 33 -2.06 18.45 -14.50
N ASP A 34 -2.33 17.25 -15.05
CA ASP A 34 -3.34 16.31 -14.55
C ASP A 34 -2.76 15.24 -13.61
N ILE A 35 -1.48 15.35 -13.23
CA ILE A 35 -0.84 14.37 -12.34
C ILE A 35 -1.09 14.76 -10.89
N LEU A 36 -1.84 13.88 -10.20
CA LEU A 36 -2.02 13.99 -8.76
C LEU A 36 -0.71 13.64 -8.05
N SER A 37 -0.26 14.51 -7.14
CA SER A 37 0.89 14.21 -6.29
C SER A 37 0.59 12.99 -5.41
N LEU A 38 1.64 12.19 -5.11
CA LEU A 38 1.50 11.03 -4.21
C LEU A 38 0.89 11.40 -2.86
N GLU A 39 1.25 12.57 -2.32
CA GLU A 39 0.70 13.08 -1.08
C GLU A 39 -0.82 13.30 -1.18
N HIS A 40 -1.29 13.99 -2.23
CA HIS A 40 -2.71 14.20 -2.45
C HIS A 40 -3.47 12.88 -2.71
N ALA A 41 -2.84 11.94 -3.42
CA ALA A 41 -3.44 10.63 -3.68
C ALA A 41 -3.66 9.82 -2.40
N VAL A 42 -2.70 9.85 -1.47
CA VAL A 42 -2.76 9.05 -0.24
C VAL A 42 -3.51 9.74 0.91
N HIS A 43 -3.64 11.07 0.87
CA HIS A 43 -4.26 11.85 1.95
C HIS A 43 -5.68 11.35 2.35
N PRO A 44 -6.60 11.04 1.41
CA PRO A 44 -7.93 10.53 1.77
C PRO A 44 -7.87 9.17 2.47
N LEU A 45 -6.92 8.30 2.11
CA LEU A 45 -6.75 6.99 2.73
C LEU A 45 -6.33 7.15 4.20
N ARG A 46 -5.37 8.04 4.46
CA ARG A 46 -4.90 8.37 5.81
C ARG A 46 -6.03 8.95 6.67
N ARG A 47 -6.80 9.90 6.13
CA ARG A 47 -7.92 10.53 6.84
C ARG A 47 -9.00 9.52 7.24
N ASN A 48 -9.16 8.44 6.48
CA ASN A 48 -10.12 7.36 6.77
C ASN A 48 -9.51 6.21 7.59
N GLY A 49 -8.32 6.38 8.17
CA GLY A 49 -7.69 5.37 9.03
C GLY A 49 -7.22 4.11 8.29
N VAL A 50 -7.00 4.20 6.97
CA VAL A 50 -6.45 3.09 6.18
C VAL A 50 -4.94 3.03 6.39
N ARG A 51 -4.43 1.90 6.89
CA ARG A 51 -2.98 1.63 6.94
C ARG A 51 -2.48 1.33 5.53
N VAL A 52 -1.46 2.03 5.07
CA VAL A 52 -0.89 1.84 3.73
C VAL A 52 0.46 1.15 3.86
N ILE A 53 0.53 -0.10 3.40
CA ILE A 53 1.75 -0.90 3.29
C ILE A 53 2.27 -0.78 1.86
N VAL A 54 3.55 -0.44 1.71
CA VAL A 54 4.18 -0.19 0.41
C VAL A 54 5.23 -1.27 0.13
N VAL A 55 5.14 -1.90 -1.03
CA VAL A 55 6.09 -2.89 -1.53
C VAL A 55 6.79 -2.32 -2.75
N GLY A 56 8.06 -1.96 -2.58
CA GLY A 56 8.94 -1.58 -3.67
C GLY A 56 9.67 -2.79 -4.22
N VAL A 57 9.57 -3.02 -5.53
CA VAL A 57 10.17 -4.16 -6.22
C VAL A 57 11.31 -3.69 -7.11
N GLY A 58 12.46 -4.35 -7.00
CA GLY A 58 13.62 -4.05 -7.83
C GLY A 58 14.35 -2.77 -7.44
N ARG A 59 15.14 -2.23 -8.38
CA ARG A 59 16.08 -1.12 -8.13
C ARG A 59 15.63 0.24 -8.66
N GLN A 60 14.52 0.28 -9.39
CA GLN A 60 14.02 1.50 -10.03
C GLN A 60 13.07 2.30 -9.12
N VAL A 61 12.76 1.78 -7.94
CA VAL A 61 11.93 2.46 -6.96
C VAL A 61 12.68 3.63 -6.30
N LEU A 62 11.98 4.75 -6.13
CA LEU A 62 12.49 5.89 -5.37
C LEU A 62 12.00 5.81 -3.93
N TYR A 63 12.90 5.51 -3.00
CA TYR A 63 12.55 5.35 -1.59
C TYR A 63 11.84 6.59 -1.00
N GLN A 64 12.18 7.78 -1.48
CA GLN A 64 11.51 9.03 -1.07
C GLN A 64 10.02 9.03 -1.44
N GLU A 65 9.66 8.53 -2.62
CA GLU A 65 8.25 8.38 -3.03
C GLU A 65 7.52 7.33 -2.20
N LEU A 66 8.18 6.20 -1.91
CA LEU A 66 7.60 5.16 -1.05
C LEU A 66 7.28 5.70 0.34
N ARG A 67 8.14 6.59 0.88
CA ARG A 67 7.91 7.28 2.16
C ARG A 67 6.80 8.33 2.09
N ILE A 68 6.55 8.94 0.94
CA ILE A 68 5.40 9.84 0.78
C ILE A 68 4.11 9.04 0.83
N ILE A 69 4.10 7.80 0.34
CA ILE A 69 2.93 6.93 0.32
C ILE A 69 2.73 6.28 1.71
N ALA A 70 3.75 5.61 2.25
CA ALA A 70 3.68 4.97 3.55
C ALA A 70 3.62 6.00 4.69
N GLN A 71 2.78 5.76 5.70
CA GLN A 71 2.67 6.64 6.87
C GLN A 71 3.80 6.38 7.89
N ASP A 72 4.18 5.11 8.06
CA ASP A 72 5.28 4.66 8.90
C ASP A 72 6.35 4.02 8.00
N PRO A 73 7.64 4.37 8.11
CA PRO A 73 8.72 3.67 7.41
C PRO A 73 8.75 2.16 7.62
N LYS A 74 8.21 1.65 8.74
CA LYS A 74 8.06 0.21 9.02
C LYS A 74 7.08 -0.48 8.08
N ASP A 75 6.21 0.27 7.42
CA ASP A 75 5.25 -0.23 6.44
C ASP A 75 5.84 -0.24 5.01
N ILE A 76 7.14 -0.02 4.84
CA ILE A 76 7.84 -0.10 3.54
C ILE A 76 8.65 -1.40 3.46
N TYR A 77 8.40 -2.18 2.41
CA TYR A 77 9.06 -3.44 2.14
C TYR A 77 9.74 -3.37 0.78
N LEU A 78 11.04 -3.63 0.75
CA LEU A 78 11.83 -3.67 -0.47
C LEU A 78 12.17 -5.11 -0.81
N VAL A 79 11.79 -5.55 -2.00
CA VAL A 79 12.11 -6.88 -2.52
C VAL A 79 12.86 -6.75 -3.83
N SER A 80 13.85 -7.61 -4.06
CA SER A 80 14.66 -7.52 -5.29
C SER A 80 13.89 -7.98 -6.54
N SER A 81 12.96 -8.92 -6.38
CA SER A 81 12.10 -9.47 -7.45
C SER A 81 10.89 -10.16 -6.85
N LEU A 82 9.86 -10.40 -7.66
CA LEU A 82 8.68 -11.20 -7.30
C LEU A 82 8.76 -12.65 -7.78
N ASN A 83 9.96 -13.18 -8.06
CA ASN A 83 10.14 -14.52 -8.63
C ASN A 83 9.65 -15.64 -7.68
N ASP A 84 9.70 -15.41 -6.37
CA ASP A 84 9.14 -16.30 -5.35
C ASP A 84 7.93 -15.62 -4.71
N VAL A 85 6.80 -15.66 -5.44
CA VAL A 85 5.53 -15.06 -5.03
C VAL A 85 5.08 -15.64 -3.69
N ASP A 86 5.28 -16.93 -3.45
CA ASP A 86 4.89 -17.59 -2.20
C ASP A 86 5.60 -17.00 -0.99
N LYS A 87 6.90 -16.74 -1.11
CA LYS A 87 7.66 -16.07 -0.05
C LYS A 87 7.14 -14.67 0.22
N VAL A 88 6.93 -13.87 -0.83
CA VAL A 88 6.42 -12.49 -0.72
C VAL A 88 5.03 -12.48 -0.10
N SER A 89 4.13 -13.37 -0.54
CA SER A 89 2.79 -13.52 0.02
C SER A 89 2.82 -13.88 1.51
N ARG A 90 3.69 -14.82 1.93
CA ARG A 90 3.82 -15.19 3.34
C ARG A 90 4.31 -14.03 4.21
N GLU A 91 5.27 -13.24 3.72
CA GLU A 91 5.74 -12.04 4.42
C GLU A 91 4.62 -11.00 4.53
N LEU A 92 3.94 -10.68 3.43
CA LEU A 92 2.82 -9.73 3.42
C LEU A 92 1.68 -10.15 4.33
N ILE A 93 1.31 -11.43 4.36
CA ILE A 93 0.27 -11.95 5.26
C ILE A 93 0.66 -11.68 6.72
N ARG A 94 1.91 -11.95 7.12
CA ARG A 94 2.37 -11.67 8.50
C ARG A 94 2.23 -10.19 8.86
N ILE A 95 2.59 -9.31 7.94
CA ILE A 95 2.57 -7.86 8.14
C ILE A 95 1.14 -7.32 8.21
N VAL A 96 0.28 -7.74 7.28
CA VAL A 96 -1.11 -7.29 7.17
C VAL A 96 -1.92 -7.78 8.38
N CYS A 97 -1.78 -9.05 8.74
CA CYS A 97 -2.58 -9.67 9.80
C CYS A 97 -2.04 -9.39 11.22
N LYS A 98 -0.88 -8.73 11.38
CA LYS A 98 -0.23 -8.47 12.67
C LYS A 98 -0.15 -9.73 13.55
N PHE A 99 0.39 -10.81 12.99
CA PHE A 99 0.70 -12.02 13.78
C PHE A 99 1.87 -11.77 14.72
#